data_AF-A0A5J4TP84-F1
#
_entry.id   AF-A0A5J4TP84-F1
#
_cell.length_a   1.000
_cell.length_b   1.000
_cell.length_c   1.000
_cell.angle_alpha   90.00
_cell.angle_beta   90.00
_cell.angle_gamma   90.00
#
_symmetry.space_group_name_H-M   'P 1'
#
loop_
_entity.id
_entity.type
_entity.pdbx_description
1 polymer ?
#
loop_
_entity_poly.entity_id
_entity_poly.type
_entity_poly.pdbx_seq_one_letter_code
_entity_poly.pdbx_strand_id
1 'polypeptide(L)'
;MQQETIRVYLKMQEEKEKLFDEKEQQKKQAEDAQAEIARLREQLANKETVKETPKSKVETEEPKPKIVAEPSKPKIVTEPHKPKQTSASPISVEYTPLNPSTEDVQISVDTFTHTNDNKNWATILFDPVISNGVARIEFLNIKDFGGVGIADESVHFKRNGVPLQQFKTVTYWRGGDLKYEGEDIGGNSRQVENHRVALELDMDSIPHTLNFFVDDKQQPNYVVNIPNSVRFHAFFYVQQSQFKVLKFERLSAPTSKRIEGCRALEWGKLWRKEEKIRE
;
A
#
# COMPACT_ATOMS: atom_id res chain seq x y z
N MET A 1 33.18 23.21 -8.11
CA MET A 1 31.99 22.42 -8.50
C MET A 1 32.04 20.97 -8.01
N GLN A 2 32.67 20.00 -8.70
CA GLN A 2 32.56 18.57 -8.31
C GLN A 2 32.91 18.26 -6.83
N GLN A 3 33.98 18.84 -6.28
CA GLN A 3 34.35 18.64 -4.86
C GLN A 3 33.34 19.22 -3.87
N GLU A 4 32.67 20.33 -4.20
CA GLU A 4 31.63 20.94 -3.36
C GLU A 4 30.37 20.08 -3.35
N THR A 5 29.99 19.53 -4.51
CA THR A 5 28.90 18.56 -4.62
C THR A 5 29.15 17.33 -3.74
N ILE A 6 30.36 16.75 -3.79
CA ILE A 6 30.74 15.60 -2.94
C ILE A 6 30.65 15.96 -1.46
N ARG A 7 31.13 17.15 -1.06
CA ARG A 7 31.08 17.61 0.33
C ARG A 7 29.64 17.80 0.84
N VAL A 8 28.73 18.26 -0.01
CA VAL A 8 27.29 18.38 0.31
C VAL A 8 26.66 17.00 0.49
N TYR A 9 26.94 16.04 -0.40
CA TYR A 9 26.43 14.67 -0.25
C TYR A 9 26.92 13.99 1.02
N LEU A 10 28.21 14.11 1.36
CA LEU A 10 28.77 13.56 2.61
C LEU A 10 28.09 14.16 3.85
N LYS A 11 27.96 15.49 3.92
CA LYS A 11 27.28 16.16 5.05
C LYS A 11 25.82 15.75 5.20
N MET A 12 25.10 15.60 4.09
CA MET A 12 23.72 15.11 4.07
C MET A 12 23.61 13.64 4.51
N GLN A 13 24.64 12.83 4.25
CA GLN A 13 24.71 11.44 4.70
C GLN A 13 24.99 11.34 6.20
N GLU A 14 25.93 12.13 6.73
CA GLU A 14 26.21 12.27 8.17
C GLU A 14 24.97 12.76 8.94
N GLU A 15 24.26 13.77 8.42
CA GLU A 15 23.01 14.28 9.04
C GLU A 15 21.89 13.23 9.03
N LYS A 16 21.81 12.39 7.98
CA LYS A 16 20.84 11.29 7.90
C LYS A 16 21.16 10.16 8.88
N GLU A 17 22.44 9.83 9.06
CA GLU A 17 22.90 8.81 10.01
C GLU A 17 22.66 9.25 11.46
N LYS A 18 22.99 10.50 11.79
CA LYS A 18 22.68 11.08 13.11
C LYS A 18 21.17 11.10 13.42
N LEU A 19 20.35 11.46 12.44
CA LEU A 19 18.88 11.45 12.59
C LEU A 19 18.32 10.02 12.73
N PHE A 20 19.00 9.02 12.17
CA PHE A 20 18.66 7.61 12.34
C PHE A 20 18.95 7.13 13.76
N ASP A 21 20.14 7.42 14.29
CA ASP A 21 20.53 7.09 15.67
C ASP A 21 19.61 7.76 16.70
N GLU A 22 19.28 9.04 16.50
CA GLU A 22 18.34 9.77 17.36
C GLU A 22 16.93 9.13 17.35
N LYS A 23 16.47 8.60 16.20
CA LYS A 23 15.18 7.90 16.10
C LYS A 23 15.19 6.53 16.75
N GLU A 24 16.25 5.73 16.60
CA GLU A 24 16.39 4.45 17.30
C GLU A 24 16.47 4.66 18.83
N GLN A 25 17.17 5.70 19.28
CA GLN A 25 17.22 6.05 20.71
C GLN A 25 15.83 6.46 21.25
N GLN A 26 15.07 7.27 20.50
CA GLN A 26 13.69 7.64 20.87
C GLN A 26 12.75 6.43 20.87
N LYS A 27 12.86 5.55 19.88
CA LYS A 27 12.06 4.31 19.80
C LYS A 27 12.32 3.41 21.01
N LYS A 28 13.59 3.20 21.36
CA LYS A 28 13.96 2.42 22.55
C LYS A 28 13.41 3.03 23.85
N GLN A 29 13.51 4.35 24.01
CA GLN A 29 12.91 5.05 25.15
C GLN A 29 11.38 4.89 25.22
N ALA A 30 10.69 4.88 24.07
CA ALA A 30 9.26 4.65 24.01
C ALA A 30 8.88 3.20 24.38
N GLU A 31 9.66 2.21 23.92
CA GLU A 31 9.48 0.80 24.28
C GLU A 31 9.71 0.56 25.79
N ASP A 32 10.79 1.11 26.35
CA ASP A 32 11.10 1.05 27.79
C ASP A 32 9.97 1.70 28.63
N ALA A 33 9.51 2.89 28.23
CA ALA A 33 8.40 3.58 28.90
C ALA A 33 7.06 2.83 28.80
N GLN A 34 6.80 2.18 27.66
CA GLN A 34 5.59 1.38 27.46
C GLN A 34 5.61 0.09 28.30
N ALA A 35 6.78 -0.53 28.48
CA ALA A 35 6.97 -1.66 29.40
C ALA A 35 6.76 -1.25 30.87
N GLU A 36 7.27 -0.09 31.30
CA GLU A 36 7.04 0.46 32.64
C GLU A 36 5.54 0.74 32.89
N ILE A 37 4.82 1.33 31.92
CA ILE A 37 3.37 1.57 32.00
C ILE A 37 2.61 0.24 32.13
N ALA A 38 2.98 -0.80 31.38
CA ALA A 38 2.36 -2.12 31.47
C ALA A 38 2.55 -2.73 32.87
N ARG A 39 3.77 -2.67 33.41
CA ARG A 39 4.11 -3.15 34.76
C ARG A 39 3.35 -2.41 35.86
N LEU A 40 3.20 -1.09 35.75
CA LEU A 40 2.44 -0.28 36.70
C LEU A 40 0.94 -0.61 36.66
N ARG A 41 0.36 -0.87 35.47
CA ARG A 41 -1.03 -1.33 35.34
C ARG A 41 -1.26 -2.69 35.99
N GLU A 42 -0.34 -3.63 35.82
CA GLU A 42 -0.41 -4.96 36.46
C GLU A 42 -0.34 -4.84 38.00
N GLN A 43 0.54 -3.98 38.53
CA GLN A 43 0.61 -3.71 39.97
C GLN A 43 -0.65 -3.06 40.54
N LEU A 44 -1.37 -2.25 39.75
CA LEU A 44 -2.66 -1.68 40.16
C LEU A 44 -3.76 -2.75 40.18
N ALA A 45 -3.89 -3.56 39.14
CA ALA A 45 -4.84 -4.67 39.09
C ALA A 45 -4.65 -5.65 40.27
N ASN A 46 -3.40 -6.00 40.57
CA ASN A 46 -3.06 -6.87 41.70
C ASN A 46 -3.30 -6.25 43.08
N LYS A 47 -3.45 -4.91 43.18
CA LYS A 47 -3.86 -4.23 44.43
C LYS A 47 -5.37 -4.18 44.61
N GLU A 48 -6.15 -4.18 43.53
CA GLU A 48 -7.62 -4.18 43.60
C GLU A 48 -8.17 -5.57 44.00
N THR A 49 -7.51 -6.66 43.57
CA THR A 49 -7.92 -8.04 43.89
C THR A 49 -7.75 -8.49 45.35
N VAL A 50 -7.13 -7.67 46.24
CA VAL A 50 -6.91 -8.03 47.66
C VAL A 50 -8.06 -7.55 48.57
N LYS A 51 -9.08 -6.86 48.04
CA LYS A 51 -10.15 -6.27 48.86
C LYS A 51 -11.47 -7.06 48.98
N GLU A 52 -11.68 -8.17 48.28
CA GLU A 52 -12.95 -8.92 48.37
C GLU A 52 -12.80 -10.43 48.59
N THR A 53 -13.41 -10.93 49.67
CA THR A 53 -13.92 -12.30 49.93
C THR A 53 -14.48 -12.35 51.38
N PRO A 54 -15.36 -13.29 51.78
CA PRO A 54 -16.61 -13.75 51.13
C PRO A 54 -17.80 -13.98 52.12
N LYS A 55 -19.03 -14.20 51.60
CA LYS A 55 -20.23 -14.84 52.23
C LYS A 55 -21.38 -14.82 51.17
N SER A 56 -22.37 -15.72 51.06
CA SER A 56 -22.76 -16.96 51.76
C SER A 56 -23.63 -17.85 50.83
N LYS A 57 -23.79 -19.16 51.14
CA LYS A 57 -24.68 -20.14 50.46
C LYS A 57 -26.18 -19.96 50.82
N VAL A 58 -27.10 -20.47 49.96
CA VAL A 58 -28.34 -21.25 50.30
C VAL A 58 -28.72 -22.17 49.11
N GLU A 59 -29.28 -23.37 49.36
CA GLU A 59 -29.82 -24.37 48.39
C GLU A 59 -31.27 -24.01 47.90
N THR A 60 -31.98 -24.71 47.00
CA THR A 60 -32.73 -25.98 47.24
C THR A 60 -33.44 -26.50 45.94
N GLU A 61 -33.26 -27.80 45.65
CA GLU A 61 -34.09 -28.82 44.93
C GLU A 61 -34.65 -28.69 43.48
N GLU A 62 -34.47 -29.76 42.69
CA GLU A 62 -35.33 -30.22 41.55
C GLU A 62 -36.51 -31.09 42.08
N PRO A 63 -37.52 -31.43 41.26
CA PRO A 63 -37.55 -32.82 40.77
C PRO A 63 -38.04 -33.06 39.32
N LYS A 64 -37.41 -34.05 38.67
CA LYS A 64 -37.88 -34.84 37.49
C LYS A 64 -38.70 -36.06 37.98
N PRO A 65 -39.35 -36.94 37.15
CA PRO A 65 -39.08 -37.26 35.73
C PRO A 65 -40.28 -37.66 34.81
N LYS A 66 -40.02 -37.85 33.49
CA LYS A 66 -40.19 -39.15 32.77
C LYS A 66 -39.76 -39.11 31.29
N ILE A 67 -39.49 -40.30 30.75
CA ILE A 67 -38.83 -40.61 29.46
C ILE A 67 -39.83 -41.34 28.53
N VAL A 68 -39.88 -41.02 27.23
CA VAL A 68 -40.27 -41.95 26.13
C VAL A 68 -39.46 -41.65 24.85
N ALA A 69 -39.22 -42.71 24.08
CA ALA A 69 -38.25 -42.95 23.00
C ALA A 69 -38.24 -42.09 21.69
N GLU A 70 -37.10 -42.25 21.01
CA GLU A 70 -36.72 -42.03 19.58
C GLU A 70 -37.60 -42.78 18.52
N PRO A 71 -37.31 -42.73 17.19
CA PRO A 71 -36.41 -41.84 16.40
C PRO A 71 -37.03 -41.26 15.09
N SER A 72 -36.35 -40.31 14.42
CA SER A 72 -35.94 -40.39 12.99
C SER A 72 -35.45 -39.05 12.38
N LYS A 73 -34.45 -39.11 11.48
CA LYS A 73 -34.02 -38.02 10.57
C LYS A 73 -34.54 -38.34 9.15
N PRO A 74 -34.66 -37.35 8.24
CA PRO A 74 -33.54 -37.09 7.34
C PRO A 74 -33.12 -35.61 7.26
N LYS A 75 -31.91 -35.40 6.72
CA LYS A 75 -31.30 -34.08 6.46
C LYS A 75 -32.03 -33.35 5.33
N ILE A 76 -32.24 -32.04 5.47
CA ILE A 76 -32.29 -31.12 4.34
C ILE A 76 -30.95 -30.37 4.32
N VAL A 77 -30.23 -30.49 3.21
CA VAL A 77 -28.99 -29.73 2.96
C VAL A 77 -29.39 -28.41 2.32
N THR A 78 -29.33 -27.31 3.07
CA THR A 78 -29.31 -25.97 2.49
C THR A 78 -27.89 -25.65 2.02
N GLU A 79 -27.68 -25.66 0.70
CA GLU A 79 -26.47 -25.10 0.12
C GLU A 79 -26.32 -23.62 0.54
N PRO A 80 -25.10 -23.14 0.86
CA PRO A 80 -24.84 -21.71 0.93
C PRO A 80 -25.02 -21.12 -0.47
N HIS A 81 -26.00 -20.23 -0.65
CA HIS A 81 -26.13 -19.48 -1.88
C HIS A 81 -24.88 -18.62 -2.12
N LYS A 82 -24.01 -19.09 -3.01
CA LYS A 82 -22.95 -18.31 -3.63
C LYS A 82 -23.59 -17.08 -4.30
N PRO A 83 -23.26 -15.84 -3.93
CA PRO A 83 -23.82 -14.69 -4.60
C PRO A 83 -23.45 -14.74 -6.08
N LYS A 84 -24.45 -14.60 -6.95
CA LYS A 84 -24.22 -14.45 -8.39
C LYS A 84 -23.46 -13.14 -8.59
N GLN A 85 -22.18 -13.22 -8.94
CA GLN A 85 -21.47 -12.10 -9.52
C GLN A 85 -22.14 -11.74 -10.84
N THR A 86 -22.99 -10.72 -10.83
CA THR A 86 -23.34 -9.97 -12.03
C THR A 86 -22.05 -9.32 -12.52
N SER A 87 -21.43 -9.87 -13.57
CA SER A 87 -20.21 -9.31 -14.16
C SER A 87 -20.55 -8.03 -14.93
N ALA A 88 -20.69 -6.92 -14.21
CA ALA A 88 -20.72 -5.60 -14.80
C ALA A 88 -19.35 -5.33 -15.44
N SER A 89 -19.34 -4.92 -16.71
CA SER A 89 -18.11 -4.55 -17.40
C SER A 89 -17.42 -3.37 -16.70
N PRO A 90 -16.08 -3.28 -16.73
CA PRO A 90 -15.34 -2.10 -16.29
C PRO A 90 -15.87 -0.82 -16.96
N ILE A 91 -15.91 0.28 -16.22
CA ILE A 91 -16.32 1.60 -16.71
C ILE A 91 -15.06 2.42 -16.95
N SER A 92 -14.84 2.92 -18.17
CA SER A 92 -13.69 3.77 -18.48
C SER A 92 -13.72 5.07 -17.68
N VAL A 93 -12.53 5.52 -17.25
CA VAL A 93 -12.31 6.77 -16.52
C VAL A 93 -11.54 7.71 -17.43
N GLU A 94 -12.18 8.82 -17.81
CA GLU A 94 -11.48 9.95 -18.42
C GLU A 94 -10.47 10.52 -17.42
N TYR A 95 -9.27 10.81 -17.89
CA TYR A 95 -8.16 11.21 -17.03
C TYR A 95 -7.47 12.47 -17.55
N THR A 96 -6.83 13.21 -16.65
CA THR A 96 -6.05 14.41 -17.00
C THR A 96 -4.65 14.31 -16.41
N PRO A 97 -3.58 14.29 -17.23
CA PRO A 97 -2.22 14.26 -16.74
C PRO A 97 -1.80 15.65 -16.24
N LEU A 98 -1.46 15.75 -14.95
CA LEU A 98 -0.91 16.94 -14.34
C LEU A 98 0.60 17.00 -14.62
N ASN A 99 0.95 17.36 -15.86
CA ASN A 99 2.33 17.48 -16.32
C ASN A 99 3.02 18.73 -15.71
N PRO A 100 4.12 18.58 -14.94
CA PRO A 100 4.83 19.73 -14.37
C PRO A 100 5.59 20.60 -15.39
N SER A 101 5.89 20.08 -16.60
CA SER A 101 6.52 20.88 -17.67
C SER A 101 6.40 20.23 -19.05
N THR A 102 5.89 20.99 -20.03
CA THR A 102 5.89 20.62 -21.46
C THR A 102 7.28 20.64 -22.11
N GLU A 103 8.29 21.23 -21.45
CA GLU A 103 9.69 21.14 -21.87
C GLU A 103 10.35 19.81 -21.49
N ASP A 104 9.81 19.12 -20.47
CA ASP A 104 10.35 17.83 -19.99
C ASP A 104 9.56 16.64 -20.54
N VAL A 105 8.24 16.83 -20.77
CA VAL A 105 7.32 15.77 -21.23
C VAL A 105 6.52 16.25 -22.44
N GLN A 106 6.65 15.52 -23.54
CA GLN A 106 5.73 15.59 -24.69
C GLN A 106 4.63 14.54 -24.52
N ILE A 107 3.39 14.91 -24.82
CA ILE A 107 2.21 14.04 -24.70
C ILE A 107 1.54 13.96 -26.08
N SER A 108 1.29 12.75 -26.57
CA SER A 108 0.60 12.47 -27.83
C SER A 108 -0.45 11.40 -27.62
N VAL A 109 -1.72 11.83 -27.58
CA VAL A 109 -2.85 11.00 -27.10
C VAL A 109 -2.50 10.48 -25.69
N ASP A 110 -2.47 9.16 -25.46
CA ASP A 110 -2.09 8.57 -24.17
C ASP A 110 -0.58 8.28 -24.02
N THR A 111 0.25 8.70 -24.98
CA THR A 111 1.69 8.38 -25.01
C THR A 111 2.50 9.54 -24.46
N PHE A 112 3.37 9.25 -23.50
CA PHE A 112 4.18 10.22 -22.75
C PHE A 112 5.65 9.98 -23.06
N THR A 113 6.37 11.02 -23.49
CA THR A 113 7.76 10.94 -23.95
C THR A 113 8.63 11.95 -23.18
N HIS A 114 9.72 11.48 -22.57
CA HIS A 114 10.74 12.39 -22.03
C HIS A 114 11.48 13.07 -23.19
N THR A 115 11.58 14.40 -23.16
CA THR A 115 12.31 15.15 -24.19
C THR A 115 13.81 14.82 -24.21
N ASN A 116 14.54 15.25 -25.23
CA ASN A 116 15.98 14.98 -25.31
C ASN A 116 16.82 16.07 -24.63
N ASP A 117 16.18 17.16 -24.18
CA ASP A 117 16.83 18.46 -23.97
C ASP A 117 17.28 18.70 -22.53
N ASN A 118 16.89 17.81 -21.60
CA ASN A 118 17.23 17.89 -20.18
C ASN A 118 17.44 16.48 -19.59
N LYS A 119 17.77 16.41 -18.29
CA LYS A 119 17.95 15.16 -17.52
C LYS A 119 17.10 15.17 -16.24
N ASN A 120 15.94 15.81 -16.30
CA ASN A 120 15.08 16.03 -15.14
C ASN A 120 14.33 14.74 -14.79
N TRP A 121 13.82 14.70 -13.56
CA TRP A 121 12.79 13.77 -13.17
C TRP A 121 11.43 14.32 -13.59
N ALA A 122 10.78 13.61 -14.49
CA ALA A 122 9.43 13.93 -14.92
C ALA A 122 8.46 12.96 -14.26
N THR A 123 7.84 13.40 -13.17
CA THR A 123 6.77 12.70 -12.46
C THR A 123 5.43 13.35 -12.79
N ILE A 124 4.49 12.57 -13.28
CA ILE A 124 3.17 13.00 -13.74
C ILE A 124 2.13 12.39 -12.82
N LEU A 125 1.27 13.22 -12.22
CA LEU A 125 0.06 12.75 -11.53
C LEU A 125 -1.08 12.61 -12.54
N PHE A 126 -2.02 11.72 -12.28
CA PHE A 126 -3.23 11.56 -13.07
C PHE A 126 -4.45 11.89 -12.21
N ASP A 127 -5.21 12.91 -12.61
CA ASP A 127 -6.57 13.11 -12.13
C ASP A 127 -7.54 12.18 -12.89
N PRO A 128 -8.67 11.75 -12.29
CA PRO A 128 -9.19 12.20 -11.01
C PRO A 128 -8.48 11.59 -9.78
N VAL A 129 -8.58 12.30 -8.66
CA VAL A 129 -8.29 11.76 -7.33
C VAL A 129 -9.23 10.58 -7.04
N ILE A 130 -8.69 9.52 -6.43
CA ILE A 130 -9.39 8.29 -6.10
C ILE A 130 -9.56 8.22 -4.58
N SER A 131 -10.81 8.31 -4.12
CA SER A 131 -11.19 8.34 -2.70
C SER A 131 -12.28 7.34 -2.29
N ASN A 132 -12.79 6.56 -3.24
CA ASN A 132 -13.83 5.54 -3.06
C ASN A 132 -13.80 4.56 -4.24
N GLY A 133 -14.42 3.39 -4.10
CA GLY A 133 -14.55 2.40 -5.17
C GLY A 133 -13.25 1.67 -5.51
N VAL A 134 -13.36 0.71 -6.42
CA VAL A 134 -12.19 0.04 -7.02
C VAL A 134 -11.78 0.79 -8.29
N ALA A 135 -10.51 1.19 -8.38
CA ALA A 135 -9.94 1.85 -9.55
C ALA A 135 -8.72 1.07 -10.06
N ARG A 136 -8.63 0.87 -11.37
CA ARG A 136 -7.46 0.25 -12.01
C ARG A 136 -6.93 1.12 -13.14
N ILE A 137 -5.64 1.39 -13.13
CA ILE A 137 -4.92 2.04 -14.23
C ILE A 137 -3.85 1.09 -14.77
N GLU A 138 -3.64 1.07 -16.08
CA GLU A 138 -2.67 0.20 -16.77
C GLU A 138 -1.76 1.03 -17.67
N PHE A 139 -0.45 0.84 -17.51
CA PHE A 139 0.60 1.52 -18.27
C PHE A 139 1.42 0.50 -19.09
N LEU A 140 1.69 0.81 -20.34
CA LEU A 140 2.64 0.11 -21.20
C LEU A 140 4.02 0.77 -21.10
N ASN A 141 5.05 0.01 -20.74
CA ASN A 141 6.44 0.44 -20.91
C ASN A 141 6.82 0.35 -22.39
N ILE A 142 6.95 1.50 -23.07
CA ILE A 142 7.40 1.53 -24.47
C ILE A 142 8.93 1.52 -24.51
N LYS A 143 9.57 2.35 -23.68
CA LYS A 143 11.03 2.47 -23.60
C LYS A 143 11.48 3.04 -22.26
N ASP A 144 12.47 2.42 -21.63
CA ASP A 144 13.19 2.94 -20.45
C ASP A 144 12.33 3.44 -19.25
N PHE A 145 11.04 3.06 -19.18
CA PHE A 145 10.09 3.60 -18.22
C PHE A 145 10.57 3.46 -16.77
N GLY A 146 10.53 4.57 -16.00
CA GLY A 146 11.08 4.63 -14.65
C GLY A 146 10.26 3.83 -13.65
N GLY A 147 8.93 3.97 -13.70
CA GLY A 147 7.99 3.27 -12.83
C GLY A 147 6.68 4.03 -12.63
N VAL A 148 5.86 3.48 -11.74
CA VAL A 148 4.45 3.87 -11.50
C VAL A 148 4.16 3.80 -10.01
N GLY A 149 3.11 4.48 -9.55
CA GLY A 149 2.82 4.53 -8.11
C GLY A 149 1.54 5.26 -7.76
N ILE A 150 1.41 5.55 -6.47
CA ILE A 150 0.38 6.45 -5.94
C ILE A 150 1.00 7.54 -5.07
N ALA A 151 0.32 8.67 -5.03
CA ALA A 151 0.65 9.81 -4.20
C ALA A 151 -0.58 10.23 -3.37
N ASP A 152 -0.36 10.57 -2.09
CA ASP A 152 -1.35 11.24 -1.24
C ASP A 152 -1.90 12.51 -1.92
N GLU A 153 -3.18 12.86 -1.73
CA GLU A 153 -3.81 13.97 -2.46
C GLU A 153 -3.12 15.33 -2.28
N SER A 154 -2.39 15.53 -1.17
CA SER A 154 -1.64 16.76 -0.91
C SER A 154 -0.36 16.90 -1.74
N VAL A 155 0.10 15.82 -2.38
CA VAL A 155 1.31 15.79 -3.20
C VAL A 155 1.09 16.54 -4.51
N HIS A 156 1.98 17.51 -4.76
CA HIS A 156 2.09 18.23 -6.01
C HIS A 156 3.56 18.21 -6.45
N PHE A 157 3.85 17.68 -7.64
CA PHE A 157 5.21 17.69 -8.18
C PHE A 157 5.46 18.98 -8.95
N LYS A 158 6.60 19.61 -8.68
CA LYS A 158 7.17 20.67 -9.53
C LYS A 158 8.03 20.03 -10.62
N ARG A 159 8.45 20.82 -11.61
CA ARG A 159 9.47 20.41 -12.60
C ARG A 159 10.69 19.80 -11.90
N ASN A 160 11.26 18.73 -12.46
CA ASN A 160 12.35 17.94 -11.85
C ASN A 160 11.98 17.29 -10.49
N GLY A 161 10.69 17.04 -10.24
CA GLY A 161 10.20 16.40 -9.02
C GLY A 161 10.39 14.87 -9.04
N VAL A 162 11.11 14.34 -8.05
CA VAL A 162 11.32 12.90 -7.83
C VAL A 162 10.06 12.27 -7.19
N PRO A 163 9.61 11.06 -7.58
CA PRO A 163 8.41 10.39 -7.06
C PRO A 163 8.63 9.72 -5.68
N LEU A 164 9.39 10.39 -4.80
CA LEU A 164 9.81 9.91 -3.49
C LEU A 164 9.66 11.06 -2.49
N GLN A 165 8.45 11.25 -1.97
CA GLN A 165 8.15 12.16 -0.86
C GLN A 165 7.90 11.35 0.40
N GLN A 166 8.59 11.71 1.49
CA GLN A 166 8.58 10.99 2.77
C GLN A 166 7.14 10.73 3.25
N PHE A 167 6.82 9.46 3.48
CA PHE A 167 5.50 8.95 3.85
C PHE A 167 4.31 9.30 2.92
N LYS A 168 4.54 9.92 1.75
CA LYS A 168 3.48 10.46 0.88
C LYS A 168 3.34 9.79 -0.48
N THR A 169 4.32 9.02 -0.93
CA THR A 169 4.33 8.41 -2.27
C THR A 169 4.88 6.99 -2.24
N VAL A 170 4.11 6.00 -2.70
CA VAL A 170 4.62 4.65 -2.99
C VAL A 170 4.91 4.55 -4.48
N THR A 171 6.09 4.04 -4.85
CA THR A 171 6.51 3.88 -6.24
C THR A 171 7.00 2.46 -6.50
N TYR A 172 6.34 1.76 -7.43
CA TYR A 172 6.83 0.55 -8.08
C TYR A 172 7.91 0.93 -9.09
N TRP A 173 9.16 0.59 -8.78
CA TRP A 173 10.30 0.91 -9.63
C TRP A 173 10.42 -0.06 -10.81
N ARG A 174 11.09 0.35 -11.89
CA ARG A 174 11.33 -0.55 -13.04
C ARG A 174 11.99 -1.88 -12.68
N GLY A 175 12.73 -1.93 -11.57
CA GLY A 175 13.40 -3.13 -11.04
C GLY A 175 12.45 -4.21 -10.51
N GLY A 176 11.21 -3.84 -10.15
CA GLY A 176 10.29 -4.65 -9.34
C GLY A 176 10.28 -4.24 -7.87
N ASP A 177 11.22 -3.42 -7.42
CA ASP A 177 11.26 -2.94 -6.04
C ASP A 177 10.13 -1.93 -5.78
N LEU A 178 9.41 -2.09 -4.67
CA LEU A 178 8.55 -1.05 -4.13
C LEU A 178 9.39 -0.10 -3.27
N LYS A 179 9.27 1.20 -3.57
CA LYS A 179 9.92 2.29 -2.84
C LYS A 179 8.89 3.11 -2.09
N TYR A 180 9.21 3.41 -0.84
CA TYR A 180 8.45 4.27 0.08
C TYR A 180 9.47 4.87 1.07
N GLU A 181 9.10 5.07 2.32
CA GLU A 181 10.01 5.39 3.41
C GLU A 181 10.60 4.11 4.03
N GLY A 182 11.94 4.04 4.13
CA GLY A 182 12.66 2.88 4.66
C GLY A 182 13.56 2.22 3.60
N GLU A 183 13.52 0.90 3.54
CA GLU A 183 14.27 0.08 2.58
C GLU A 183 13.45 -0.21 1.31
N ASP A 184 14.15 -0.31 0.17
CA ASP A 184 13.57 -0.81 -1.08
C ASP A 184 13.11 -2.27 -0.91
N ILE A 185 11.82 -2.54 -1.14
CA ILE A 185 11.23 -3.88 -0.99
C ILE A 185 11.13 -4.58 -2.34
N GLY A 186 12.11 -5.45 -2.61
CA GLY A 186 12.10 -6.35 -3.77
C GLY A 186 11.16 -7.54 -3.62
N GLY A 187 11.10 -8.37 -4.66
CA GLY A 187 10.29 -9.59 -4.71
C GLY A 187 9.13 -9.54 -5.71
N ASN A 188 8.78 -8.37 -6.22
CA ASN A 188 7.94 -8.28 -7.42
C ASN A 188 8.81 -8.41 -8.68
N SER A 189 8.15 -8.64 -9.81
CA SER A 189 8.75 -8.82 -11.13
C SER A 189 9.32 -7.52 -11.68
N ARG A 190 10.39 -7.60 -12.48
CA ARG A 190 10.89 -6.44 -13.22
C ARG A 190 9.90 -6.03 -14.32
N GLN A 191 9.69 -4.73 -14.56
CA GLN A 191 9.13 -4.27 -15.83
C GLN A 191 10.25 -3.99 -16.85
N VAL A 192 10.04 -4.46 -18.07
CA VAL A 192 10.91 -4.19 -19.23
C VAL A 192 10.04 -3.70 -20.39
N GLU A 193 10.65 -3.36 -21.52
CA GLU A 193 9.92 -2.87 -22.70
C GLU A 193 8.86 -3.88 -23.14
N ASN A 194 7.70 -3.36 -23.56
CA ASN A 194 6.48 -4.09 -23.94
C ASN A 194 5.73 -4.78 -22.78
N HIS A 195 6.24 -4.79 -21.55
CA HIS A 195 5.45 -5.22 -20.38
C HIS A 195 4.41 -4.16 -20.01
N ARG A 196 3.24 -4.62 -19.56
CA ARG A 196 2.21 -3.78 -18.94
C ARG A 196 2.32 -3.84 -17.43
N VAL A 197 2.26 -2.70 -16.76
CA VAL A 197 2.13 -2.60 -15.30
C VAL A 197 0.80 -1.96 -14.96
N ALA A 198 -0.02 -2.65 -14.16
CA ALA A 198 -1.28 -2.12 -13.68
C ALA A 198 -1.29 -1.97 -12.15
N LEU A 199 -1.96 -0.92 -11.68
CA LEU A 199 -2.22 -0.63 -10.28
C LEU A 199 -3.72 -0.75 -10.04
N GLU A 200 -4.13 -1.54 -9.05
CA GLU A 200 -5.52 -1.65 -8.58
C GLU A 200 -5.60 -1.09 -7.16
N LEU A 201 -6.33 0.00 -7.00
CA LEU A 201 -6.76 0.53 -5.70
C LEU A 201 -8.11 -0.07 -5.34
N ASP A 202 -8.22 -0.59 -4.12
CA ASP A 202 -9.50 -0.91 -3.47
C ASP A 202 -9.70 0.06 -2.31
N MET A 203 -10.50 1.10 -2.54
CA MET A 203 -10.86 2.12 -1.55
C MET A 203 -12.18 1.82 -0.82
N ASP A 204 -12.84 0.69 -1.11
CA ASP A 204 -14.03 0.25 -0.37
C ASP A 204 -13.65 -0.77 0.73
N SER A 205 -12.50 -1.44 0.59
CA SER A 205 -11.90 -2.32 1.59
C SER A 205 -11.41 -1.57 2.84
N ILE A 206 -11.55 -2.19 4.01
CA ILE A 206 -10.91 -1.74 5.26
C ILE A 206 -9.95 -2.85 5.73
N PRO A 207 -8.63 -2.62 5.71
CA PRO A 207 -7.94 -1.40 5.28
C PRO A 207 -7.91 -1.21 3.75
N HIS A 208 -7.87 0.04 3.26
CA HIS A 208 -7.69 0.33 1.82
C HIS A 208 -6.41 -0.33 1.29
N THR A 209 -6.45 -0.86 0.06
CA THR A 209 -5.30 -1.59 -0.52
C THR A 209 -4.88 -1.11 -1.91
N LEU A 210 -3.59 -1.30 -2.24
CA LEU A 210 -3.02 -1.12 -3.57
C LEU A 210 -2.31 -2.41 -3.97
N ASN A 211 -2.80 -3.03 -5.03
CA ASN A 211 -2.22 -4.22 -5.65
C ASN A 211 -1.54 -3.85 -6.98
N PHE A 212 -0.45 -4.55 -7.29
CA PHE A 212 0.30 -4.36 -8.53
C PHE A 212 0.21 -5.60 -9.40
N PHE A 213 0.22 -5.40 -10.72
CA PHE A 213 0.18 -6.46 -11.71
C PHE A 213 1.23 -6.20 -12.79
N VAL A 214 1.90 -7.24 -13.27
CA VAL A 214 2.77 -7.20 -14.45
C VAL A 214 2.25 -8.22 -15.45
N ASP A 215 1.84 -7.77 -16.63
CA ASP A 215 1.17 -8.57 -17.67
C ASP A 215 0.04 -9.45 -17.10
N ASP A 216 -0.88 -8.79 -16.40
CA ASP A 216 -2.03 -9.39 -15.68
C ASP A 216 -1.70 -10.38 -14.55
N LYS A 217 -0.42 -10.60 -14.23
CA LYS A 217 0.01 -11.40 -13.07
C LYS A 217 0.12 -10.50 -11.84
N GLN A 218 -0.69 -10.77 -10.81
CA GLN A 218 -0.60 -10.08 -9.53
C GLN A 218 0.77 -10.30 -8.87
N GLN A 219 1.29 -9.26 -8.24
CA GLN A 219 2.60 -9.24 -7.60
C GLN A 219 2.50 -9.51 -6.08
N PRO A 220 3.50 -10.12 -5.44
CA PRO A 220 3.41 -10.56 -4.05
C PRO A 220 3.40 -9.41 -3.03
N ASN A 221 4.18 -8.35 -3.24
CA ASN A 221 4.16 -7.19 -2.33
C ASN A 221 3.05 -6.21 -2.75
N TYR A 222 2.19 -5.85 -1.81
CA TYR A 222 1.07 -4.94 -1.96
C TYR A 222 1.00 -3.97 -0.76
N VAL A 223 0.27 -2.86 -0.88
CA VAL A 223 0.20 -1.83 0.19
C VAL A 223 -1.17 -1.85 0.88
N VAL A 224 -1.17 -1.61 2.18
CA VAL A 224 -2.37 -1.49 3.03
C VAL A 224 -2.34 -0.17 3.85
N ASN A 225 -3.48 0.20 4.45
CA ASN A 225 -3.66 1.44 5.23
C ASN A 225 -3.45 2.73 4.42
N ILE A 226 -3.75 2.69 3.12
CA ILE A 226 -3.60 3.83 2.21
C ILE A 226 -4.50 5.00 2.64
N PRO A 227 -4.06 6.27 2.53
CA PRO A 227 -4.87 7.43 2.82
C PRO A 227 -6.22 7.41 2.10
N ASN A 228 -7.23 8.07 2.66
CA ASN A 228 -8.60 8.10 2.12
C ASN A 228 -8.73 8.68 0.70
N SER A 229 -7.65 9.23 0.13
CA SER A 229 -7.67 10.00 -1.11
C SER A 229 -6.27 10.04 -1.72
N VAL A 230 -6.09 9.47 -2.91
CA VAL A 230 -4.80 9.37 -3.59
C VAL A 230 -4.93 9.59 -5.10
N ARG A 231 -3.84 9.98 -5.76
CA ARG A 231 -3.71 9.99 -7.22
C ARG A 231 -2.77 8.89 -7.68
N PHE A 232 -2.98 8.36 -8.88
CA PHE A 232 -1.97 7.57 -9.57
C PHE A 232 -0.85 8.49 -10.08
N HIS A 233 0.38 7.95 -10.16
CA HIS A 233 1.50 8.63 -10.81
C HIS A 233 2.33 7.69 -11.68
N ALA A 234 3.01 8.28 -12.65
CA ALA A 234 4.01 7.64 -13.49
C ALA A 234 5.24 8.54 -13.60
N PHE A 235 6.42 7.97 -13.81
CA PHE A 235 7.62 8.78 -13.98
C PHE A 235 8.67 8.14 -14.89
N PHE A 236 9.55 8.99 -15.40
CA PHE A 236 10.81 8.62 -16.03
C PHE A 236 11.89 9.68 -15.76
N TYR A 237 13.14 9.34 -16.05
CA TYR A 237 14.31 10.22 -15.86
C TYR A 237 15.42 9.97 -16.90
N VAL A 238 15.19 9.07 -17.86
CA VAL A 238 16.10 8.80 -18.99
C VAL A 238 15.53 9.50 -20.22
N GLN A 239 16.39 10.21 -20.95
CA GLN A 239 16.02 10.91 -22.18
C GLN A 239 15.39 9.95 -23.19
N GLN A 240 14.33 10.39 -23.88
CA GLN A 240 13.58 9.58 -24.85
C GLN A 240 12.89 8.33 -24.25
N SER A 241 12.76 8.23 -22.92
CA SER A 241 11.88 7.23 -22.28
C SER A 241 10.43 7.46 -22.71
N GLN A 242 9.68 6.38 -22.85
CA GLN A 242 8.28 6.41 -23.27
C GLN A 242 7.42 5.42 -22.49
N PHE A 243 6.22 5.86 -22.12
CA PHE A 243 5.15 4.98 -21.68
C PHE A 243 3.83 5.40 -22.32
N LYS A 244 2.85 4.50 -22.29
CA LYS A 244 1.48 4.80 -22.72
C LYS A 244 0.48 4.37 -21.65
N VAL A 245 -0.51 5.20 -21.34
CA VAL A 245 -1.69 4.76 -20.58
C VAL A 245 -2.54 3.90 -21.52
N LEU A 246 -2.81 2.65 -21.14
CA LEU A 246 -3.65 1.73 -21.92
C LEU A 246 -5.10 1.78 -21.47
N LYS A 247 -5.31 1.89 -20.16
CA LYS A 247 -6.62 1.84 -19.51
C LYS A 247 -6.59 2.64 -18.22
N PHE A 248 -7.72 3.29 -17.91
CA PHE A 248 -8.06 3.73 -16.57
C PHE A 248 -9.54 3.39 -16.40
N GLU A 249 -9.88 2.55 -15.43
CA GLU A 249 -11.20 1.93 -15.29
C GLU A 249 -11.66 1.96 -13.83
N ARG A 250 -12.98 2.05 -13.61
CA ARG A 250 -13.63 1.64 -12.37
C ARG A 250 -14.10 0.19 -12.51
N LEU A 251 -13.82 -0.60 -11.49
CA LEU A 251 -14.19 -2.02 -11.42
C LEU A 251 -15.36 -2.21 -10.45
N SER A 252 -16.22 -3.20 -10.71
CA SER A 252 -17.35 -3.51 -9.83
C SER A 252 -16.96 -4.30 -8.57
N ALA A 253 -15.73 -4.81 -8.52
CA ALA A 253 -15.11 -5.55 -7.42
C ALA A 253 -13.58 -5.59 -7.63
N PRO A 254 -12.76 -5.79 -6.59
CA PRO A 254 -11.32 -6.01 -6.75
C PRO A 254 -11.06 -7.30 -7.56
N THR A 255 -10.03 -7.29 -8.41
CA THR A 255 -9.58 -8.47 -9.17
C THR A 255 -8.38 -9.15 -8.53
N SER A 256 -7.68 -8.45 -7.63
CA SER A 256 -6.67 -8.98 -6.72
C SER A 256 -7.20 -10.09 -5.80
N LYS A 257 -6.30 -11.00 -5.43
CA LYS A 257 -6.56 -12.19 -4.60
C LYS A 257 -5.43 -12.36 -3.58
N ARG A 258 -5.69 -13.03 -2.45
CA ARG A 258 -4.65 -13.45 -1.49
C ARG A 258 -3.86 -14.61 -2.11
N ILE A 259 -2.64 -14.33 -2.56
CA ILE A 259 -1.73 -15.29 -3.23
C ILE A 259 -0.67 -15.81 -2.25
N GLU A 260 -0.16 -17.02 -2.45
CA GLU A 260 0.87 -17.58 -1.58
C GLU A 260 2.14 -16.70 -1.58
N GLY A 261 2.68 -16.45 -0.39
CA GLY A 261 3.84 -15.58 -0.22
C GLY A 261 3.56 -14.09 -0.41
N CYS A 262 2.28 -13.66 -0.48
CA CYS A 262 1.95 -12.24 -0.49
C CYS A 262 2.43 -11.53 0.78
N ARG A 263 2.73 -10.24 0.65
CA ARG A 263 3.24 -9.40 1.73
C ARG A 263 2.54 -8.05 1.72
N ALA A 264 1.80 -7.78 2.79
CA ALA A 264 1.30 -6.45 3.09
C ALA A 264 2.45 -5.54 3.53
N LEU A 265 2.52 -4.35 2.96
CA LEU A 265 3.38 -3.25 3.38
C LEU A 265 2.50 -2.10 3.85
N GLU A 266 2.72 -1.60 5.06
CA GLU A 266 1.81 -0.66 5.67
C GLU A 266 2.21 0.79 5.36
N TRP A 267 1.27 1.57 4.84
CA TRP A 267 1.45 3.01 4.67
C TRP A 267 1.64 3.69 6.05
N GLY A 268 2.45 4.74 6.10
CA GLY A 268 2.78 5.47 7.32
C GLY A 268 3.82 4.78 8.22
N LYS A 269 4.30 3.58 7.85
CA LYS A 269 5.38 2.87 8.56
C LYS A 269 6.66 2.80 7.72
N LEU A 270 7.79 2.69 8.41
CA LEU A 270 9.08 2.37 7.80
C LEU A 270 9.03 0.95 7.24
N TRP A 271 9.44 0.75 5.98
CA TRP A 271 9.53 -0.59 5.41
C TRP A 271 10.93 -1.17 5.62
N ARG A 272 10.99 -2.46 5.96
CA ARG A 272 12.22 -3.24 6.20
C ARG A 272 12.18 -4.52 5.38
N LYS A 273 13.29 -5.02 4.86
CA LYS A 273 13.27 -6.26 4.04
C LYS A 273 12.80 -7.49 4.83
N GLU A 274 13.14 -7.58 6.10
CA GLU A 274 12.97 -8.79 6.92
C GLU A 274 11.60 -8.90 7.63
N GLU A 275 10.82 -7.82 7.69
CA GLU A 275 9.48 -7.79 8.31
C GLU A 275 8.43 -8.51 7.46
N LYS A 276 8.51 -9.84 7.39
CA LYS A 276 7.33 -10.66 7.10
C LYS A 276 6.36 -10.49 8.26
N ILE A 277 5.41 -9.56 8.11
CA ILE A 277 4.16 -9.59 8.89
C ILE A 277 3.52 -10.94 8.58
N ARG A 278 3.65 -11.88 9.54
CA ARG A 278 2.96 -13.17 9.47
C ARG A 278 1.51 -12.92 9.83
N GLU A 279 0.64 -13.64 9.13
CA GLU A 279 -0.80 -13.69 9.35
C GLU A 279 -1.17 -14.24 10.73
#